data_AF-A0A9P4R086-F1
#
_entry.id   AF-A0A9P4R086-F1
#
_cell.length_a   1.000
_cell.length_b   1.000
_cell.length_c   1.000
_cell.angle_alpha   90.00
_cell.angle_beta   90.00
_cell.angle_gamma   90.00
#
_symmetry.space_group_name_H-M   'P 1'
#
loop_
_entity.id
_entity.type
_entity.pdbx_description
1 polymer ?
#
loop_
_entity_poly.entity_id
_entity_poly.type
_entity_poly.pdbx_seq_one_letter_code
_entity_poly.pdbx_strand_id
1 'polypeptide(L)'
;MSPSAITKAVPLPPSRPVPKFSTHPVITPSSILPKVASDTVPAWVQPDLSRLLQVEHNPGSYASRSVSLVNVDPGAIFSRISSPTPATCAYSSVQASKDLHIELNCDLVYINHSCSPTLVFDMSRWEIKVNPDLEGGLKVGDELTFFYPSTEWDMAQPFDCHCAQPECRGRISGAKDMPEMVLRKYWLNPHIEELLLEKKTTNGNGSA
;
A
#
# COMPACT_ATOMS: atom_id res chain seq x y z
N MET A 1 -58.52 -36.67 -7.38
CA MET A 1 -57.88 -37.49 -8.41
C MET A 1 -57.03 -36.59 -9.28
N SER A 2 -55.70 -36.72 -9.14
CA SER A 2 -54.70 -35.98 -9.91
C SER A 2 -54.60 -36.48 -11.34
N PRO A 3 -54.17 -35.62 -12.27
CA PRO A 3 -53.29 -36.06 -13.35
C PRO A 3 -51.90 -35.45 -13.18
N SER A 4 -50.92 -36.32 -13.14
CA SER A 4 -49.48 -36.02 -13.15
C SER A 4 -49.06 -35.38 -14.47
N ALA A 5 -48.27 -34.30 -14.40
CA ALA A 5 -47.51 -33.77 -15.53
C ALA A 5 -46.01 -33.87 -15.21
N ILE A 6 -45.30 -34.54 -16.11
CA ILE A 6 -43.86 -34.83 -16.08
C ILE A 6 -43.12 -33.58 -16.56
N THR A 7 -42.35 -32.93 -15.67
CA THR A 7 -41.34 -31.94 -16.07
C THR A 7 -39.96 -32.58 -16.03
N LYS A 8 -39.35 -32.72 -17.22
CA LYS A 8 -37.95 -33.11 -17.41
C LYS A 8 -37.04 -32.04 -16.78
N ALA A 9 -36.14 -32.46 -15.90
CA ALA A 9 -35.10 -31.61 -15.34
C ALA A 9 -34.06 -31.26 -16.42
N VAL A 10 -33.77 -29.96 -16.57
CA VAL A 10 -32.65 -29.44 -17.38
C VAL A 10 -31.37 -29.55 -16.54
N PRO A 11 -30.26 -30.12 -17.05
CA PRO A 11 -29.01 -30.18 -16.31
C PRO A 11 -28.42 -28.78 -16.08
N LEU A 12 -28.00 -28.51 -14.85
CA LEU A 12 -27.22 -27.32 -14.50
C LEU A 12 -25.88 -27.33 -15.25
N PRO A 13 -25.40 -26.18 -15.74
CA PRO A 13 -24.08 -26.09 -16.36
C PRO A 13 -22.99 -26.38 -15.31
N PRO A 14 -21.86 -26.98 -15.70
CA PRO A 14 -20.79 -27.32 -14.78
C PRO A 14 -20.23 -26.08 -14.11
N SER A 15 -20.09 -26.13 -12.79
CA SER A 15 -19.45 -25.08 -11.99
C SER A 15 -18.00 -24.93 -12.44
N ARG A 16 -17.69 -23.84 -13.14
CA ARG A 16 -16.32 -23.43 -13.41
C ARG A 16 -15.63 -23.20 -12.06
N PRO A 17 -14.45 -23.77 -11.79
CA PRO A 17 -13.75 -23.50 -10.54
C PRO A 17 -13.46 -22.01 -10.47
N VAL A 18 -14.06 -21.33 -9.50
CA VAL A 18 -13.66 -19.99 -9.09
C VAL A 18 -12.20 -20.12 -8.66
N PRO A 19 -11.26 -19.31 -9.20
CA PRO A 19 -9.90 -19.31 -8.70
C PRO A 19 -9.95 -19.00 -7.21
N LYS A 20 -9.46 -19.94 -6.40
CA LYS A 20 -9.27 -19.74 -4.96
C LYS A 20 -8.17 -18.69 -4.82
N PHE A 21 -8.54 -17.43 -4.75
CA PHE A 21 -7.65 -16.38 -4.29
C PHE A 21 -7.31 -16.69 -2.84
N SER A 22 -6.04 -17.02 -2.59
CA SER A 22 -5.52 -17.11 -1.24
C SER A 22 -5.71 -15.75 -0.57
N THR A 23 -6.42 -15.72 0.56
CA THR A 23 -6.58 -14.52 1.40
C THR A 23 -5.33 -14.20 2.21
N HIS A 24 -4.30 -15.04 2.12
CA HIS A 24 -3.02 -14.82 2.77
C HIS A 24 -1.99 -14.39 1.72
N PRO A 25 -1.38 -13.21 1.86
CA PRO A 25 -0.31 -12.79 0.98
C PRO A 25 0.86 -13.76 1.12
N VAL A 26 1.38 -14.24 0.00
CA VAL A 26 2.64 -14.99 -0.03
C VAL A 26 3.75 -13.94 -0.03
N ILE A 27 4.13 -13.49 1.17
CA ILE A 27 5.27 -12.61 1.33
C ILE A 27 6.52 -13.44 1.06
N THR A 28 7.31 -13.05 0.06
CA THR A 28 8.64 -13.62 -0.15
C THR A 28 9.62 -12.82 0.71
N PRO A 29 10.14 -13.37 1.83
CA PRO A 29 11.05 -12.63 2.70
C PRO A 29 12.37 -12.37 1.98
N SER A 30 12.89 -11.15 2.11
CA SER A 30 14.16 -10.79 1.47
C SER A 30 15.33 -11.60 2.03
N SER A 31 15.22 -12.12 3.25
CA SER A 31 16.23 -12.98 3.88
C SER A 31 16.43 -14.34 3.19
N ILE A 32 15.50 -14.76 2.34
CA ILE A 32 15.57 -16.03 1.57
C ILE A 32 16.15 -15.78 0.17
N LEU A 33 16.31 -14.53 -0.26
CA LEU A 33 16.94 -14.20 -1.54
C LEU A 33 18.45 -14.50 -1.49
N PRO A 34 19.03 -15.09 -2.54
CA PRO A 34 20.45 -15.40 -2.59
C PRO A 34 21.30 -14.12 -2.53
N LYS A 35 22.27 -14.09 -1.61
CA LYS A 35 23.19 -12.97 -1.42
C LYS A 35 24.15 -12.87 -2.62
N VAL A 36 23.97 -11.87 -3.50
CA VAL A 36 24.82 -11.68 -4.69
C VAL A 36 26.03 -10.79 -4.36
N ALA A 37 27.23 -11.21 -4.79
CA ALA A 37 28.48 -10.47 -4.62
C ALA A 37 28.47 -9.13 -5.40
N SER A 38 29.06 -8.09 -4.81
CA SER A 38 28.90 -6.70 -5.25
C SER A 38 29.92 -6.24 -6.31
N ASP A 39 29.63 -6.52 -7.58
CA ASP A 39 30.26 -5.85 -8.74
C ASP A 39 29.21 -5.52 -9.83
N THR A 40 27.95 -5.25 -9.45
CA THR A 40 26.81 -5.23 -10.38
C THR A 40 25.79 -4.13 -10.08
N VAL A 41 25.09 -3.75 -11.15
CA VAL A 41 23.95 -2.81 -11.32
C VAL A 41 23.28 -2.35 -10.00
N PRO A 42 22.99 -1.05 -9.83
CA PRO A 42 22.42 -0.54 -8.58
C PRO A 42 21.15 -1.29 -8.13
N ALA A 43 21.03 -1.51 -6.82
CA ALA A 43 19.93 -2.27 -6.22
C ALA A 43 18.52 -1.75 -6.58
N TRP A 44 18.37 -0.49 -7.00
CA TRP A 44 17.09 0.04 -7.48
C TRP A 44 16.68 -0.44 -8.89
N VAL A 45 17.59 -1.04 -9.68
CA VAL A 45 17.31 -1.56 -11.03
C VAL A 45 16.71 -2.96 -10.99
N GLN A 46 17.19 -3.81 -10.07
CA GLN A 46 16.58 -5.08 -9.70
C GLN A 46 16.49 -5.06 -8.17
N PRO A 47 15.32 -4.80 -7.56
CA PRO A 47 15.18 -4.55 -6.14
C PRO A 47 15.59 -5.78 -5.33
N ASP A 48 16.87 -5.85 -4.98
CA ASP A 48 17.35 -6.67 -3.90
C ASP A 48 17.01 -5.95 -2.59
N LEU A 49 15.77 -6.14 -2.15
CA LEU A 49 15.25 -5.52 -0.93
C LEU A 49 16.11 -5.87 0.29
N SER A 50 16.82 -7.02 0.28
CA SER A 50 17.71 -7.44 1.36
C SER A 50 18.90 -6.50 1.56
N ARG A 51 19.24 -5.70 0.55
CA ARG A 51 20.27 -4.66 0.60
C ARG A 51 19.71 -3.27 0.92
N LEU A 52 18.40 -3.08 0.84
CA LEU A 52 17.74 -1.78 0.99
C LEU A 52 17.08 -1.64 2.36
N LEU A 53 16.49 -2.71 2.88
CA LEU A 53 15.75 -2.68 4.13
C LEU A 53 15.92 -3.97 4.93
N GLN A 54 15.71 -3.84 6.24
CA GLN A 54 15.56 -4.95 7.16
C GLN A 54 14.19 -4.85 7.83
N VAL A 55 13.47 -5.97 7.88
CA VAL A 55 12.26 -6.09 8.69
C VAL A 55 12.64 -6.50 10.10
N GLU A 56 12.29 -5.67 11.08
CA GLU A 56 12.39 -5.99 12.50
C GLU A 56 11.05 -6.56 12.97
N HIS A 57 11.03 -7.86 13.29
CA HIS A 57 9.83 -8.53 13.80
C HIS A 57 9.76 -8.39 15.33
N ASN A 58 9.13 -7.32 15.80
CA ASN A 58 8.96 -7.09 17.23
C ASN A 58 7.73 -7.84 17.77
N PRO A 59 7.75 -8.26 19.05
CA PRO A 59 6.59 -8.88 19.69
C PRO A 59 5.43 -7.88 19.81
N GLY A 60 4.22 -8.36 19.57
CA GLY A 60 2.98 -7.57 19.66
C GLY A 60 2.27 -7.41 18.32
N SER A 61 1.02 -6.95 18.38
CA SER A 61 0.24 -6.65 17.17
C SER A 61 0.78 -5.40 16.49
N TYR A 62 1.03 -5.49 15.18
CA TYR A 62 1.50 -4.36 14.36
C TYR A 62 2.84 -3.75 14.84
N ALA A 63 3.66 -4.54 15.53
CA ALA A 63 4.93 -4.09 16.09
C ALA A 63 6.12 -4.26 15.11
N SER A 64 5.93 -5.05 14.04
CA SER A 64 6.92 -5.18 12.98
C SER A 64 7.14 -3.84 12.29
N ARG A 65 8.39 -3.53 11.94
CA ARG A 65 8.73 -2.32 11.18
C ARG A 65 9.86 -2.57 10.20
N SER A 66 9.91 -1.77 9.14
CA SER A 66 11.01 -1.79 8.19
C SER A 66 11.99 -0.66 8.49
N VAL A 67 13.29 -0.96 8.52
CA VAL A 67 14.37 0.02 8.72
C VAL A 67 15.27 0.07 7.49
N SER A 68 15.75 1.27 7.16
CA SER A 68 16.64 1.48 6.01
C SER A 68 18.02 0.89 6.27
N LEU A 69 18.60 0.21 5.27
CA LEU A 69 19.99 -0.24 5.26
C LEU A 69 20.90 0.65 4.41
N VAL A 70 20.36 1.73 3.84
CA VAL A 70 21.08 2.62 2.92
C VAL A 70 20.83 4.10 3.23
N ASN A 71 21.76 4.95 2.79
CA ASN A 71 21.52 6.39 2.71
C ASN A 71 20.99 6.72 1.32
N VAL A 72 19.93 7.51 1.22
CA VAL A 72 19.30 7.90 -0.05
C VAL A 72 18.88 9.37 0.01
N ASP A 73 19.24 10.14 -1.01
CA ASP A 73 18.94 11.58 -1.05
C ASP A 73 17.43 11.86 -1.13
N PRO A 74 16.96 13.03 -0.67
CA PRO A 74 15.56 13.44 -0.78
C PRO A 74 15.05 13.35 -2.22
N GLY A 75 13.86 12.78 -2.42
CA GLY A 75 13.23 12.64 -3.74
C GLY A 75 13.84 11.57 -4.64
N ALA A 76 14.96 10.93 -4.27
CA ALA A 76 15.53 9.83 -5.04
C ALA A 76 14.69 8.54 -4.87
N ILE A 77 14.83 7.63 -5.83
CA ILE A 77 14.15 6.33 -5.79
C ILE A 77 14.80 5.47 -4.70
N PHE A 78 13.99 5.01 -3.74
CA PHE A 78 14.38 4.01 -2.76
C PHE A 78 14.28 2.60 -3.34
N SER A 79 13.12 2.25 -3.93
CA SER A 79 12.88 0.94 -4.53
C SER A 79 11.80 1.01 -5.61
N ARG A 80 11.65 -0.06 -6.40
CA ARG A 80 10.57 -0.24 -7.37
C ARG A 80 9.63 -1.36 -6.94
N ILE A 81 8.35 -1.22 -7.26
CA ILE A 81 7.32 -2.25 -7.04
C ILE A 81 7.32 -3.17 -8.26
N SER A 82 8.00 -4.32 -8.17
CA SER A 82 8.32 -5.15 -9.34
C SER A 82 7.46 -6.40 -9.54
N SER A 83 6.71 -6.85 -8.53
CA SER A 83 5.91 -8.08 -8.62
C SER A 83 4.53 -7.97 -7.94
N PRO A 84 3.80 -6.85 -8.13
CA PRO A 84 2.49 -6.70 -7.52
C PRO A 84 1.47 -7.63 -8.19
N THR A 85 0.48 -8.08 -7.44
CA THR A 85 -0.67 -8.81 -7.99
C THR A 85 -1.97 -8.13 -7.59
N PRO A 86 -3.00 -8.10 -8.45
CA PRO A 86 -4.32 -7.59 -8.07
C PRO A 86 -4.86 -8.27 -6.81
N ALA A 87 -5.54 -7.49 -5.98
CA ALA A 87 -6.04 -7.92 -4.68
C ALA A 87 -7.38 -7.26 -4.36
N THR A 88 -8.09 -7.81 -3.40
CA THR A 88 -9.20 -7.13 -2.74
C THR A 88 -8.67 -6.11 -1.72
N CYS A 89 -9.45 -5.07 -1.41
CA CYS A 89 -9.12 -4.16 -0.32
C CYS A 89 -9.01 -4.94 0.99
N ALA A 90 -7.83 -4.87 1.62
CA ALA A 90 -7.45 -5.62 2.81
C ALA A 90 -6.37 -4.84 3.56
N TYR A 91 -6.07 -5.22 4.80
CA TYR A 91 -5.07 -4.52 5.61
C TYR A 91 -3.65 -4.56 5.00
N SER A 92 -3.34 -5.59 4.20
CA SER A 92 -2.05 -5.81 3.54
C SER A 92 -1.96 -5.22 2.14
N SER A 93 -3.11 -4.86 1.54
CA SER A 93 -3.15 -4.37 0.17
C SER A 93 -2.97 -2.86 0.09
N VAL A 94 -2.49 -2.39 -1.06
CA VAL A 94 -2.29 -0.97 -1.36
C VAL A 94 -3.19 -0.57 -2.53
N GLN A 95 -3.90 0.54 -2.41
CA GLN A 95 -4.68 1.08 -3.51
C GLN A 95 -3.76 1.73 -4.55
N ALA A 96 -3.71 1.15 -5.74
CA ALA A 96 -2.85 1.57 -6.85
C ALA A 96 -3.57 2.46 -7.88
N SER A 97 -4.90 2.39 -7.93
CA SER A 97 -5.75 3.29 -8.71
C SER A 97 -7.15 3.34 -8.08
N LYS A 98 -8.09 4.08 -8.70
CA LYS A 98 -9.48 4.16 -8.24
C LYS A 98 -10.13 2.80 -7.98
N ASP A 99 -9.90 1.85 -8.88
CA ASP A 99 -10.58 0.55 -8.89
C ASP A 99 -9.61 -0.64 -8.69
N LEU A 100 -8.36 -0.39 -8.29
CA LEU A 100 -7.33 -1.41 -8.16
C LEU A 100 -6.65 -1.37 -6.78
N HIS A 101 -6.74 -2.48 -6.07
CA HIS A 101 -5.82 -2.81 -4.98
C HIS A 101 -4.82 -3.87 -5.44
N ILE A 102 -3.64 -3.85 -4.84
CA ILE A 102 -2.56 -4.81 -5.08
C ILE A 102 -2.04 -5.40 -3.78
N GLU A 103 -1.54 -6.63 -3.86
CA GLU A 103 -0.57 -7.15 -2.90
C GLU A 103 0.84 -6.86 -3.41
N LEU A 104 1.73 -6.41 -2.52
CA LEU A 104 3.13 -6.11 -2.86
C LEU A 104 3.99 -7.37 -3.00
N ASN A 105 3.56 -8.49 -2.40
CA ASN A 105 4.22 -9.81 -2.43
C ASN A 105 5.68 -9.84 -1.94
N CYS A 106 6.11 -8.83 -1.18
CA CYS A 106 7.46 -8.69 -0.66
C CYS A 106 7.48 -7.86 0.63
N ASP A 107 8.66 -7.72 1.25
CA ASP A 107 8.84 -7.07 2.55
C ASP A 107 8.43 -5.58 2.60
N LEU A 108 8.18 -4.95 1.45
CA LEU A 108 7.62 -3.59 1.39
C LEU A 108 6.27 -3.48 2.12
N VAL A 109 5.55 -4.59 2.32
CA VAL A 109 4.31 -4.66 3.11
C VAL A 109 4.49 -4.26 4.59
N TYR A 110 5.72 -4.31 5.12
CA TYR A 110 6.02 -3.95 6.51
C TYR A 110 6.38 -2.46 6.70
N ILE A 111 6.27 -1.63 5.65
CA ILE A 111 6.47 -0.19 5.75
C ILE A 111 5.23 0.43 6.40
N ASN A 112 5.40 0.95 7.61
CA ASN A 112 4.31 1.45 8.45
C ASN A 112 3.84 2.85 8.08
N HIS A 113 2.74 3.28 8.71
CA HIS A 113 2.25 4.64 8.60
C HIS A 113 3.06 5.63 9.44
N SER A 114 3.30 6.83 8.91
CA SER A 114 3.65 8.01 9.71
C SER A 114 2.94 9.27 9.19
N CYS A 115 2.56 10.16 10.11
CA CYS A 115 2.06 11.49 9.77
C CYS A 115 3.16 12.46 9.32
N SER A 116 4.44 12.09 9.52
CA SER A 116 5.62 12.73 8.94
C SER A 116 6.45 11.63 8.25
N PRO A 117 6.08 11.24 7.02
CA PRO A 117 6.60 10.04 6.38
C PRO A 117 8.02 10.23 5.85
N THR A 118 8.80 9.14 5.86
CA THR A 118 10.15 9.10 5.25
C THR A 118 10.11 8.76 3.76
N LEU A 119 9.04 8.10 3.30
CA LEU A 119 8.86 7.63 1.94
C LEU A 119 7.54 8.11 1.31
N VAL A 120 7.53 8.12 -0.03
CA VAL A 120 6.37 8.37 -0.89
C VAL A 120 6.18 7.16 -1.80
N PHE A 121 4.96 6.63 -1.82
CA PHE A 121 4.54 5.54 -2.71
C PHE A 121 3.89 6.13 -3.96
N ASP A 122 4.66 6.19 -5.06
CA ASP A 122 4.18 6.65 -6.36
C ASP A 122 3.65 5.47 -7.17
N MET A 123 2.33 5.25 -7.05
CA MET A 123 1.63 4.14 -7.70
C MET A 123 1.48 4.36 -9.20
N SER A 124 1.54 5.61 -9.68
CA SER A 124 1.51 5.92 -11.12
C SER A 124 2.79 5.45 -11.83
N ARG A 125 3.92 5.47 -11.10
CA ARG A 125 5.23 5.08 -11.61
C ARG A 125 5.74 3.72 -11.11
N TRP A 126 5.03 3.10 -10.18
CA TRP A 126 5.45 1.87 -9.49
C TRP A 126 6.80 2.04 -8.77
N GLU A 127 7.00 3.22 -8.19
CA GLU A 127 8.23 3.63 -7.50
C GLU A 127 7.94 4.01 -6.05
N ILE A 128 8.86 3.66 -5.16
CA ILE A 128 8.91 4.20 -3.80
C ILE A 128 10.10 5.15 -3.75
N LYS A 129 9.84 6.39 -3.34
CA LYS A 129 10.83 7.47 -3.32
C LYS A 129 11.03 7.95 -1.90
N VAL A 130 12.23 8.44 -1.58
CA VAL A 130 12.42 9.21 -0.35
C VAL A 130 11.57 10.47 -0.43
N ASN A 131 10.88 10.78 0.66
CA ASN A 131 10.08 12.00 0.73
C ASN A 131 10.97 13.21 0.39
N PRO A 132 10.65 14.02 -0.63
CA PRO A 132 11.47 15.18 -1.01
C PRO A 132 11.59 16.22 0.12
N ASP A 133 10.64 16.26 1.05
CA ASP A 133 10.64 17.17 2.19
C ASP A 133 11.44 16.63 3.40
N LEU A 134 11.96 15.39 3.32
CA LEU A 134 12.82 14.83 4.37
C LEU A 134 14.21 15.45 4.27
N GLU A 135 14.45 16.51 5.04
CA GLU A 135 15.74 17.20 5.08
C GLU A 135 16.90 16.23 5.36
N GLY A 136 17.95 16.31 4.54
CA GLY A 136 19.11 15.42 4.63
C GLY A 136 18.89 14.03 4.02
N GLY A 137 17.67 13.66 3.65
CA GLY A 137 17.34 12.38 3.02
C GLY A 137 17.25 11.24 4.02
N LEU A 138 17.00 10.05 3.51
CA LEU A 138 16.89 8.82 4.29
C LEU A 138 18.27 8.35 4.73
N LYS A 139 18.40 7.94 5.99
CA LYS A 139 19.65 7.41 6.58
C LYS A 139 19.52 5.94 6.96
N VAL A 140 20.66 5.27 7.04
CA VAL A 140 20.75 3.91 7.61
C VAL A 140 20.20 3.93 9.04
N GLY A 141 19.30 2.99 9.32
CA GLY A 141 18.63 2.86 10.62
C GLY A 141 17.34 3.67 10.75
N ASP A 142 17.02 4.57 9.80
CA ASP A 142 15.74 5.27 9.81
C ASP A 142 14.59 4.30 9.55
N GLU A 143 13.46 4.51 10.24
CA GLU A 143 12.25 3.76 9.97
C GLU A 143 11.66 4.17 8.62
N LEU A 144 11.31 3.16 7.82
CA LEU A 144 10.63 3.33 6.55
C LEU A 144 9.13 3.48 6.83
N THR A 145 8.60 4.66 6.52
CA THR A 145 7.19 4.98 6.74
C THR A 145 6.61 5.76 5.56
N PHE A 146 5.32 5.60 5.30
CA PHE A 146 4.61 6.44 4.33
C PHE A 146 3.26 6.91 4.87
N PHE A 147 2.70 7.94 4.24
CA PHE A 147 1.40 8.46 4.65
C PHE A 147 0.29 7.66 3.96
N TYR A 148 -0.30 6.68 4.64
CA TYR A 148 -1.30 5.78 4.04
C TYR A 148 -2.43 6.48 3.25
N PRO A 149 -3.03 7.61 3.71
CA PRO A 149 -4.03 8.32 2.90
C PRO A 149 -3.52 8.90 1.57
N SER A 150 -2.21 8.86 1.30
CA SER A 150 -1.68 9.20 -0.04
C SER A 150 -1.97 8.13 -1.09
N THR A 151 -2.23 6.88 -0.68
CA THR A 151 -2.65 5.77 -1.55
C THR A 151 -4.09 5.38 -1.29
N GLU A 152 -4.53 5.36 -0.02
CA GLU A 152 -5.82 4.79 0.40
C GLU A 152 -6.93 5.84 0.48
N TRP A 153 -8.00 5.64 -0.30
CA TRP A 153 -9.21 6.45 -0.21
C TRP A 153 -10.04 6.12 1.03
N ASP A 154 -10.35 4.83 1.20
CA ASP A 154 -11.14 4.29 2.31
C ASP A 154 -10.44 3.00 2.76
N MET A 155 -9.94 2.99 4.00
CA MET A 155 -9.12 1.89 4.48
C MET A 155 -9.98 0.71 4.96
N ALA A 156 -9.60 -0.51 4.58
CA ALA A 156 -10.23 -1.73 5.08
C ALA A 156 -10.24 -1.84 6.62
N GLN A 157 -9.19 -1.32 7.26
CA GLN A 157 -9.05 -1.33 8.72
C GLN A 157 -8.47 0.00 9.23
N PRO A 158 -9.33 0.97 9.59
CA PRO A 158 -8.89 2.19 10.26
C PRO A 158 -8.25 1.92 11.62
N PHE A 159 -7.28 2.73 12.02
CA PHE A 159 -6.51 2.55 13.26
C PHE A 159 -6.19 3.89 13.93
N ASP A 160 -5.86 3.83 15.22
CA ASP A 160 -5.36 4.99 15.97
C ASP A 160 -3.83 5.07 15.81
N CYS A 161 -3.33 6.21 15.33
CA CYS A 161 -1.94 6.37 14.96
C CYS A 161 -1.04 6.55 16.19
N HIS A 162 0.06 5.81 16.20
CA HIS A 162 1.08 5.84 17.24
C HIS A 162 2.45 6.31 16.73
N CYS A 163 2.50 7.06 15.61
CA CYS A 163 3.76 7.52 14.99
C CYS A 163 4.54 8.56 15.83
N ALA A 164 3.95 9.06 16.93
CA ALA A 164 4.54 10.02 17.85
C ALA A 164 5.05 11.35 17.24
N GLN A 165 4.64 11.67 16.00
CA GLN A 165 5.02 12.92 15.34
C GLN A 165 4.28 14.14 15.91
N PRO A 166 4.89 15.34 15.96
CA PRO A 166 4.26 16.54 16.53
C PRO A 166 2.91 16.90 15.88
N GLU A 167 2.79 16.71 14.56
CA GLU A 167 1.55 16.91 13.81
C GLU A 167 0.78 15.60 13.54
N CYS A 168 0.79 14.66 14.50
CA CYS A 168 0.04 13.41 14.37
C CYS A 168 -1.46 13.67 14.14
N ARG A 169 -2.07 12.91 13.22
CA ARG A 169 -3.49 13.05 12.84
C ARG A 169 -4.43 12.22 13.71
N GLY A 170 -3.92 11.49 14.69
CA GLY A 170 -4.72 10.62 15.55
C GLY A 170 -5.25 9.44 14.75
N ARG A 171 -6.54 9.39 14.44
CA ARG A 171 -7.14 8.26 13.72
C ARG A 171 -6.89 8.35 12.21
N ILE A 172 -6.49 7.23 11.60
CA ILE A 172 -6.25 7.11 10.15
C ILE A 172 -7.30 6.16 9.57
N SER A 173 -8.10 6.64 8.62
CA SER A 173 -9.17 5.87 7.94
C SER A 173 -9.14 5.97 6.41
N GLY A 174 -8.11 6.59 5.83
CA GLY A 174 -8.03 6.92 4.40
C GLY A 174 -8.32 8.39 4.11
N ALA A 175 -8.12 8.79 2.85
CA ALA A 175 -8.22 10.18 2.42
C ALA A 175 -9.65 10.72 2.44
N LYS A 176 -10.65 9.86 2.22
CA LYS A 176 -12.07 10.23 2.12
C LYS A 176 -12.54 11.06 3.30
N ASP A 177 -12.15 10.70 4.52
CA ASP A 177 -12.67 11.32 5.75
C ASP A 177 -11.74 12.39 6.33
N MET A 178 -10.61 12.67 5.66
CA MET A 178 -9.64 13.64 6.14
C MET A 178 -9.92 15.06 5.61
N PRO A 179 -9.72 16.12 6.41
CA PRO A 179 -9.88 17.49 5.92
C PRO A 179 -8.92 17.79 4.77
N GLU A 180 -9.42 18.42 3.72
CA GLU A 180 -8.62 18.72 2.53
C GLU A 180 -7.38 19.57 2.84
N MET A 181 -7.51 20.54 3.76
CA MET A 181 -6.39 21.37 4.20
C MET A 181 -5.23 20.56 4.82
N VAL A 182 -5.53 19.38 5.37
CA VAL A 182 -4.52 18.45 5.88
C VAL A 182 -3.91 17.68 4.73
N LEU A 183 -4.74 17.12 3.84
CA LEU A 183 -4.27 16.33 2.69
C LEU A 183 -3.35 17.12 1.76
N ARG A 184 -3.60 18.43 1.57
CA ARG A 184 -2.75 19.33 0.77
C ARG A 184 -1.32 19.49 1.30
N LYS A 185 -1.04 19.07 2.53
CA LYS A 185 0.34 19.06 3.09
C LYS A 185 1.15 17.84 2.65
N TYR A 186 0.53 16.86 2.01
CA TYR A 186 1.16 15.62 1.61
C TYR A 186 1.18 15.50 0.10
N TRP A 187 2.15 14.76 -0.42
CA TRP A 187 2.06 14.23 -1.77
C TRP A 187 0.95 13.17 -1.82
N LEU A 188 0.06 13.25 -2.82
CA LEU A 188 -1.04 12.32 -3.02
C LEU A 188 -0.88 11.65 -4.38
N ASN A 189 -1.29 10.38 -4.48
CA ASN A 189 -1.38 9.74 -5.78
C ASN A 189 -2.51 10.38 -6.62
N PRO A 190 -2.39 10.39 -7.95
CA PRO A 190 -3.39 10.99 -8.84
C PRO A 190 -4.82 10.46 -8.62
N HIS A 191 -4.98 9.17 -8.32
CA HIS A 191 -6.31 8.59 -8.07
C HIS A 191 -6.97 9.13 -6.79
N ILE A 192 -6.18 9.51 -5.77
CA ILE A 192 -6.70 10.16 -4.57
C ILE A 192 -7.15 11.58 -4.89
N GLU A 193 -6.38 12.32 -5.67
CA GLU A 193 -6.76 13.68 -6.11
C GLU A 193 -8.06 13.66 -6.94
N GLU A 194 -8.19 12.69 -7.85
CA GLU A 194 -9.41 12.46 -8.65
C GLU A 194 -10.62 12.18 -7.74
N LEU A 195 -10.50 11.25 -6.79
CA LEU A 195 -11.57 10.91 -5.85
C LEU A 195 -11.97 12.08 -4.95
N LEU A 196 -11.02 12.93 -4.54
CA LEU A 196 -11.31 14.16 -3.81
C LEU A 196 -12.12 15.15 -4.66
N LEU A 197 -11.79 15.30 -5.94
CA LEU A 197 -12.51 16.17 -6.86
C LEU A 197 -13.93 15.67 -7.12
N GLU A 198 -14.10 14.37 -7.33
CA GLU A 198 -15.41 13.73 -7.48
C GLU A 198 -16.29 13.96 -6.26
N LYS A 199 -15.77 13.69 -5.05
CA LYS A 199 -16.49 13.91 -3.79
C LYS A 199 -17.00 15.34 -3.67
N LYS A 200 -16.20 16.34 -4.04
CA LYS A 200 -16.63 17.75 -4.03
C LYS A 200 -17.75 18.03 -5.01
N THR A 201 -17.66 17.48 -6.21
CA THR A 201 -18.65 17.68 -7.26
C THR A 201 -19.99 17.07 -6.85
N THR A 202 -19.98 15.87 -6.26
CA THR A 202 -21.18 15.21 -5.73
C THR A 202 -21.80 16.01 -4.58
N ASN A 203 -20.99 16.53 -3.65
CA ASN A 203 -21.49 17.33 -2.53
C ASN A 203 -22.00 18.72 -2.95
N GLY A 204 -21.41 19.33 -3.97
CA GLY A 204 -21.84 20.62 -4.52
C GLY A 204 -23.17 20.54 -5.28
N ASN A 205 -23.43 19.43 -5.96
CA ASN A 205 -24.68 19.22 -6.72
C ASN A 205 -25.87 18.80 -5.84
N GLY A 206 -25.66 18.48 -4.56
CA GLY A 206 -26.72 18.13 -3.61
C GLY A 206 -27.21 19.30 -2.74
N SER A 207 -26.71 20.52 -2.98
CA SER A 207 -27.02 21.73 -2.20
C SER A 207 -27.75 22.81 -3.01
N ALA A 208 -28.38 22.44 -4.14
CA ALA A 208 -29.14 23.34 -5.02
C ALA A 208 -30.63 22.98 -5.05
#